data_AF-A0AB34J535-F1
#
_entry.id   AF-A0AB34J535-F1
#
_cell.length_a   1.000
_cell.length_b   1.000
_cell.length_c   1.000
_cell.angle_alpha   90.00
_cell.angle_beta   90.00
_cell.angle_gamma   90.00
#
_symmetry.space_group_name_H-M   'P 1'
#
loop_
_entity.id
_entity.type
_entity.pdbx_description
1 polymer ?
#
loop_
_entity_poly.entity_id
_entity_poly.type
_entity_poly.pdbx_seq_one_letter_code
_entity_poly.pdbx_strand_id
1 'polypeptide(L)'
;MVGAAASSSISYVAALWASFAATAPVRQFQLLYCSWLVLTLSFSLRHHVRFYDWFSSSGLSLAKRRGLGAHPGKLYGVLTPPCLTPLQLRLAGISLIGCLAASIPQVAPRVFLFLSFLLSLLYFPQLFAECTISGHSTIVVPSVLFLLTCAPCLDHELESHSEWPLTLIRIYLSSGYFASGMCKLLCGIRFGRFWGSGTTLGSYIFDGMWSRPAGPIVRALQEFIILRPRVSSILATGAMVLEIAFVLAPTNDNISVFIGVNGLIFHAGILVLQGLDFVSYWSPCLLVFLVGIPSSEPWTAVLNGLEHETGFFIPAAIYTALQVFTAVTLRDFWLDDVLPFSCCPMFMLPRNIYDDWPKWFTMTDSPINGSCTRQAGAMEPLYWSPVSPVFYMSVEEAKLLPQKVAWFGSTTGCPPEIRKFVVPECQDQPFVLFSNFELSKELNDALRLVMAEVTCGRPDHGWDRSRLKGLLLLQQQTLQAFNDCAAASHRADAAATQPVEHKKTS
;
A
#
# COMPACT_ATOMS: atom_id res chain seq x y z
N MET A 1 -18.20 -14.73 43.02
CA MET A 1 -19.04 -14.06 41.99
C MET A 1 -18.32 -13.78 40.67
N VAL A 2 -16.98 -13.88 40.55
CA VAL A 2 -16.28 -13.70 39.25
C VAL A 2 -16.44 -14.89 38.29
N GLY A 3 -16.69 -16.11 38.78
CA GLY A 3 -16.82 -17.31 37.95
C GLY A 3 -18.10 -17.42 37.10
N ALA A 4 -19.21 -16.78 37.50
CA ALA A 4 -20.49 -16.90 36.80
C ALA A 4 -20.62 -15.95 35.57
N ALA A 5 -19.86 -14.85 35.56
CA ALA A 5 -19.82 -13.93 34.41
C ALA A 5 -18.91 -14.46 33.28
N ALA A 6 -17.89 -15.25 33.61
CA ALA A 6 -17.03 -15.88 32.61
C ALA A 6 -17.75 -17.01 31.85
N SER A 7 -18.60 -17.80 32.53
CA SER A 7 -19.35 -18.89 31.89
C SER A 7 -20.44 -18.42 30.94
N SER A 8 -21.12 -17.30 31.24
CA SER A 8 -22.13 -16.74 30.34
C SER A 8 -21.50 -16.16 29.07
N SER A 9 -20.37 -15.46 29.19
CA SER A 9 -19.66 -14.83 28.06
C SER A 9 -19.19 -15.84 27.01
N ILE A 10 -18.69 -17.01 27.43
CA ILE A 10 -18.23 -18.06 26.52
C ILE A 10 -19.41 -18.66 25.73
N SER A 11 -20.59 -18.80 26.35
CA SER A 11 -21.79 -19.33 25.69
C SER A 11 -22.32 -18.39 24.60
N TYR A 12 -22.26 -17.07 24.81
CA TYR A 12 -22.71 -16.10 23.80
C TYR A 12 -21.80 -16.06 22.58
N VAL A 13 -20.48 -16.11 22.76
CA VAL A 13 -19.52 -16.14 21.65
C VAL A 13 -19.69 -17.42 20.82
N ALA A 14 -19.86 -18.57 21.47
CA ALA A 14 -20.11 -19.84 20.78
C ALA A 14 -21.43 -19.82 19.97
N ALA A 15 -22.50 -19.24 20.53
CA ALA A 15 -23.78 -19.12 19.84
C ALA A 15 -23.71 -18.16 18.63
N LEU A 16 -23.02 -17.03 18.78
CA LEU A 16 -22.78 -16.10 17.67
C LEU A 16 -21.96 -16.76 16.56
N TRP A 17 -20.93 -17.52 16.92
CA TRP A 17 -20.10 -18.26 15.96
C TRP A 17 -20.89 -19.35 15.25
N ALA A 18 -21.73 -20.10 15.96
CA ALA A 18 -22.59 -21.12 15.35
C ALA A 18 -23.60 -20.49 14.37
N SER A 19 -24.19 -19.36 14.74
CA SER A 19 -25.08 -18.59 13.85
C SER A 19 -24.33 -18.09 12.61
N PHE A 20 -23.13 -17.54 12.78
CA PHE A 20 -22.28 -17.11 11.68
C PHE A 20 -21.91 -18.27 10.74
N ALA A 21 -21.49 -19.40 11.30
CA ALA A 21 -21.13 -20.61 10.56
C ALA A 21 -22.31 -21.20 9.78
N ALA A 22 -23.55 -20.98 10.25
CA ALA A 22 -24.76 -21.40 9.55
C ALA A 22 -25.15 -20.49 8.37
N THR A 23 -24.53 -19.31 8.24
CA THR A 23 -24.80 -18.41 7.09
C THR A 23 -24.07 -18.86 5.83
N ALA A 24 -24.63 -18.51 4.66
CA ALA A 24 -24.01 -18.83 3.38
C ALA A 24 -22.55 -18.29 3.28
N PRO A 25 -21.62 -19.03 2.69
CA PRO A 25 -20.22 -18.64 2.45
C PRO A 25 -20.01 -17.19 1.99
N VAL A 26 -20.76 -16.76 0.97
CA VAL A 26 -20.66 -15.40 0.43
C VAL A 26 -21.04 -14.35 1.48
N ARG A 27 -22.07 -14.64 2.27
CA ARG A 27 -22.51 -13.76 3.37
C ARG A 27 -21.47 -13.69 4.47
N GLN A 28 -20.88 -14.81 4.86
CA GLN A 28 -19.79 -14.83 5.85
C GLN A 28 -18.63 -13.92 5.44
N PHE A 29 -18.16 -14.05 4.20
CA PHE A 29 -17.09 -13.21 3.67
C PHE A 29 -17.50 -11.74 3.65
N GLN A 30 -18.68 -11.42 3.13
CA GLN A 30 -19.18 -10.04 3.07
C GLN A 30 -19.26 -9.40 4.46
N LEU A 31 -19.77 -10.12 5.47
CA LEU A 31 -19.87 -9.61 6.83
C LEU A 31 -18.48 -9.24 7.40
N LEU A 32 -17.51 -10.13 7.26
CA LEU A 32 -16.16 -9.91 7.78
C LEU A 32 -15.43 -8.80 7.00
N TYR A 33 -15.51 -8.83 5.67
CA TYR A 33 -14.91 -7.82 4.79
C TYR A 33 -15.46 -6.42 5.06
N CYS A 34 -16.79 -6.26 5.05
CA CYS A 34 -17.43 -4.97 5.31
C CYS A 34 -17.18 -4.49 6.74
N SER A 35 -17.20 -5.37 7.75
CA SER A 35 -16.89 -5.00 9.14
C SER A 35 -15.46 -4.49 9.29
N TRP A 36 -14.49 -5.16 8.65
CA TRP A 36 -13.10 -4.72 8.66
C TRP A 36 -12.95 -3.33 8.05
N LEU A 37 -13.57 -3.10 6.89
CA LEU A 37 -13.53 -1.78 6.23
C LEU A 37 -14.22 -0.69 7.06
N VAL A 38 -15.37 -0.99 7.70
CA VAL A 38 -16.06 -0.05 8.60
C VAL A 38 -15.15 0.37 9.75
N LEU A 39 -14.52 -0.60 10.42
CA LEU A 39 -13.61 -0.33 11.53
C LEU A 39 -12.42 0.51 11.06
N THR A 40 -11.74 0.06 10.02
CA THR A 40 -10.56 0.74 9.46
C THR A 40 -10.87 2.17 9.04
N LEU A 41 -11.93 2.38 8.26
CA LEU A 41 -12.35 3.71 7.83
C LEU A 41 -12.76 4.59 9.02
N SER A 42 -13.43 4.03 10.03
CA SER A 42 -13.86 4.78 11.20
C SER A 42 -12.67 5.28 12.04
N PHE A 43 -11.62 4.47 12.19
CA PHE A 43 -10.38 4.89 12.86
C PHE A 43 -9.58 5.92 12.03
N SER A 44 -9.57 5.79 10.70
CA SER A 44 -8.75 6.65 9.83
C SER A 44 -9.47 7.90 9.32
N LEU A 45 -10.80 7.98 9.35
CA LEU A 45 -11.59 9.07 8.72
C LEU A 45 -11.16 10.45 9.20
N ARG A 46 -10.93 10.62 10.50
CA ARG A 46 -10.48 11.91 11.06
C ARG A 46 -9.14 12.33 10.48
N HIS A 47 -8.22 11.39 10.31
CA HIS A 47 -6.89 11.64 9.77
C HIS A 47 -6.96 11.96 8.28
N HIS A 48 -7.76 11.22 7.51
CA HIS A 48 -7.99 11.48 6.08
C HIS A 48 -8.62 12.86 5.83
N VAL A 49 -9.63 13.24 6.61
CA VAL A 49 -10.26 14.55 6.49
C VAL A 49 -9.24 15.66 6.78
N ARG A 50 -8.47 15.55 7.87
CA ARG A 50 -7.43 16.53 8.19
C ARG A 50 -6.36 16.64 7.11
N PHE A 51 -5.88 15.50 6.63
CA PHE A 51 -4.92 15.44 5.54
C PHE A 51 -5.48 16.15 4.30
N TYR A 52 -6.72 15.85 3.92
CA TYR A 52 -7.32 16.42 2.72
C TYR A 52 -7.67 17.91 2.86
N ASP A 53 -8.09 18.36 4.04
CA ASP A 53 -8.32 19.76 4.35
C ASP A 53 -7.04 20.58 4.10
N TRP A 54 -5.89 20.09 4.58
CA TRP A 54 -4.58 20.66 4.25
C TRP A 54 -4.25 20.48 2.77
N PHE A 55 -4.29 19.27 2.24
CA PHE A 55 -3.82 18.95 0.89
C PHE A 55 -4.55 19.78 -0.16
N SER A 56 -5.89 19.83 -0.10
CA SER A 56 -6.71 20.62 -1.03
C SER A 56 -6.46 22.13 -0.98
N SER A 57 -5.94 22.65 0.14
CA SER A 57 -5.63 24.08 0.34
C SER A 57 -4.14 24.41 0.26
N SER A 58 -3.27 23.40 0.16
CA SER A 58 -1.80 23.51 0.26
C SER A 58 -1.14 24.35 -0.84
N GLY A 59 -1.81 24.59 -1.96
CA GLY A 59 -1.23 25.24 -3.14
C GLY A 59 -0.37 24.32 -4.02
N LEU A 60 -0.12 23.06 -3.60
CA LEU A 60 0.60 22.07 -4.41
C LEU A 60 -0.10 21.85 -5.76
N SER A 61 0.66 21.74 -6.85
CA SER A 61 0.09 21.37 -8.16
C SER A 61 -0.61 20.01 -8.12
N LEU A 62 -0.06 19.07 -7.34
CA LEU A 62 -0.60 17.74 -7.12
C LEU A 62 -2.00 17.77 -6.49
N ALA A 63 -2.27 18.75 -5.62
CA ALA A 63 -3.56 18.91 -4.96
C ALA A 63 -4.71 19.25 -5.91
N LYS A 64 -4.42 19.56 -7.18
CA LYS A 64 -5.40 19.81 -8.24
C LYS A 64 -5.80 18.55 -9.01
N ARG A 65 -5.14 17.41 -8.76
CA ARG A 65 -5.37 16.15 -9.50
C ARG A 65 -5.92 15.05 -8.60
N ARG A 66 -6.60 14.06 -9.18
CA ARG A 66 -7.22 12.94 -8.47
C ARG A 66 -6.93 11.65 -9.22
N GLY A 67 -6.85 10.53 -8.52
CA GLY A 67 -6.63 9.22 -9.13
C GLY A 67 -6.55 8.13 -8.09
N LEU A 68 -6.55 6.86 -8.49
CA LEU A 68 -6.37 5.75 -7.56
C LEU A 68 -4.90 5.40 -7.40
N GLY A 69 -4.59 4.77 -6.28
CA GLY A 69 -3.25 4.28 -5.99
C GLY A 69 -2.22 5.38 -5.77
N ALA A 70 -1.02 5.25 -6.33
CA ALA A 70 0.02 6.29 -6.26
C ALA A 70 -0.11 7.36 -7.34
N HIS A 71 -0.88 7.12 -8.41
CA HIS A 71 -0.93 7.99 -9.57
C HIS A 71 -2.20 8.84 -9.64
N PRO A 72 -2.09 10.14 -9.91
CA PRO A 72 -3.25 11.00 -10.19
C PRO A 72 -3.80 10.74 -11.61
N GLY A 73 -4.24 9.51 -11.87
CA GLY A 73 -4.74 9.03 -13.16
C GLY A 73 -6.27 8.92 -13.24
N LYS A 74 -6.76 8.64 -14.45
CA LYS A 74 -8.19 8.37 -14.71
C LYS A 74 -8.57 6.98 -14.19
N LEU A 75 -9.75 6.86 -13.58
CA LEU A 75 -10.34 5.56 -13.25
C LEU A 75 -10.59 4.78 -14.54
N TYR A 76 -10.19 3.51 -14.53
CA TYR A 76 -10.24 2.61 -15.68
C TYR A 76 -9.52 3.17 -16.93
N GLY A 77 -8.60 4.12 -16.74
CA GLY A 77 -7.92 4.84 -17.82
C GLY A 77 -8.79 5.88 -18.56
N VAL A 78 -10.08 6.03 -18.22
CA VAL A 78 -11.03 6.84 -19.02
C VAL A 78 -11.81 7.88 -18.22
N LEU A 79 -12.16 7.62 -16.95
CA LEU A 79 -12.98 8.52 -16.15
C LEU A 79 -12.11 9.38 -15.23
N THR A 80 -12.13 10.70 -15.40
CA THR A 80 -11.47 11.62 -14.46
C THR A 80 -12.30 11.71 -13.16
N PRO A 81 -11.75 11.34 -11.98
CA PRO A 81 -12.48 11.50 -10.73
C PRO A 81 -12.77 12.98 -10.44
N PRO A 82 -13.94 13.32 -9.87
CA PRO A 82 -14.22 14.70 -9.47
C PRO A 82 -13.32 15.15 -8.32
N CYS A 83 -13.03 16.44 -8.26
CA CYS A 83 -12.34 17.07 -7.12
C CYS A 83 -13.38 17.43 -6.06
N LEU A 84 -13.37 16.75 -4.91
CA LEU A 84 -14.31 17.02 -3.82
C LEU A 84 -13.86 18.19 -2.95
N THR A 85 -14.79 18.95 -2.39
CA THR A 85 -14.47 19.87 -1.28
C THR A 85 -14.18 19.08 0.01
N PRO A 86 -13.49 19.67 1.00
CA PRO A 86 -13.37 19.14 2.37
C PRO A 86 -14.66 18.54 2.95
N LEU A 87 -15.77 19.28 2.85
CA LEU A 87 -17.07 18.83 3.33
C LEU A 87 -17.59 17.64 2.53
N GLN A 88 -17.47 17.69 1.19
CA GLN A 88 -17.89 16.58 0.32
C GLN A 88 -17.08 15.31 0.59
N LEU A 89 -15.76 15.40 0.81
CA LEU A 89 -14.95 14.24 1.20
C LEU A 89 -15.44 13.65 2.51
N ARG A 90 -15.66 14.49 3.54
CA ARG A 90 -16.16 14.04 4.85
C ARG A 90 -17.49 13.32 4.71
N LEU A 91 -18.43 13.90 3.97
CA LEU A 91 -19.74 13.30 3.71
C LEU A 91 -19.59 12.00 2.93
N ALA A 92 -18.75 11.95 1.88
CA ALA A 92 -18.48 10.73 1.13
C ALA A 92 -17.90 9.62 2.02
N GLY A 93 -16.98 9.94 2.93
CA GLY A 93 -16.40 8.99 3.89
C GLY A 93 -17.43 8.47 4.90
N ILE A 94 -18.25 9.35 5.48
CA ILE A 94 -19.33 8.96 6.40
C ILE A 94 -20.36 8.09 5.68
N SER A 95 -20.78 8.50 4.48
CA SER A 95 -21.72 7.74 3.66
C SER A 95 -21.15 6.38 3.26
N LEU A 96 -19.85 6.29 2.94
CA LEU A 96 -19.20 5.03 2.61
C LEU A 96 -19.23 4.08 3.80
N ILE A 97 -18.86 4.56 5.00
CA ILE A 97 -18.95 3.80 6.25
C ILE A 97 -20.40 3.37 6.51
N GLY A 98 -21.35 4.29 6.36
CA GLY A 98 -22.78 4.04 6.56
C GLY A 98 -23.33 2.97 5.62
N CYS A 99 -22.99 3.03 4.33
CA CYS A 99 -23.40 2.00 3.35
C CYS A 99 -22.74 0.66 3.65
N LEU A 100 -21.45 0.63 3.99
CA LEU A 100 -20.78 -0.62 4.38
C LEU A 100 -21.44 -1.24 5.62
N ALA A 101 -21.73 -0.43 6.64
CA ALA A 101 -22.42 -0.88 7.84
C ALA A 101 -23.86 -1.34 7.54
N ALA A 102 -24.59 -0.63 6.67
CA ALA A 102 -25.95 -0.99 6.26
C ALA A 102 -26.01 -2.26 5.39
N SER A 103 -24.89 -2.68 4.80
CA SER A 103 -24.80 -3.97 4.10
C SER A 103 -24.68 -5.18 5.04
N ILE A 104 -24.37 -4.96 6.32
CA ILE A 104 -24.19 -6.01 7.35
C ILE A 104 -25.55 -6.59 7.82
N PRO A 105 -26.63 -5.80 8.00
CA PRO A 105 -27.99 -6.32 8.11
C PRO A 105 -28.50 -6.96 6.81
N GLN A 106 -29.58 -7.76 6.86
CA GLN A 106 -30.14 -8.46 5.69
C GLN A 106 -31.18 -7.65 4.87
N VAL A 107 -31.29 -6.34 5.09
CA VAL A 107 -32.39 -5.54 4.49
C VAL A 107 -32.20 -5.32 2.99
N ALA A 108 -31.03 -4.86 2.55
CA ALA A 108 -30.72 -4.68 1.13
C ALA A 108 -29.19 -4.69 0.87
N PRO A 109 -28.47 -5.78 1.21
CA PRO A 109 -27.01 -5.77 1.21
C PRO A 109 -26.38 -5.32 -0.11
N ARG A 110 -26.90 -5.80 -1.24
CA ARG A 110 -26.33 -5.51 -2.57
C ARG A 110 -26.50 -4.06 -2.99
N VAL A 111 -27.63 -3.44 -2.65
CA VAL A 111 -27.86 -2.02 -2.93
C VAL A 111 -26.84 -1.18 -2.17
N PHE A 112 -26.63 -1.49 -0.88
CA PHE A 112 -25.62 -0.79 -0.09
C PHE A 112 -24.19 -1.08 -0.54
N LEU A 113 -23.88 -2.30 -0.98
CA LEU A 113 -22.59 -2.63 -1.59
C LEU A 113 -22.34 -1.86 -2.89
N PHE A 114 -23.36 -1.70 -3.73
CA PHE A 114 -23.27 -0.89 -4.95
C PHE A 114 -22.99 0.59 -4.63
N LEU A 115 -23.72 1.15 -3.66
CA LEU A 115 -23.48 2.51 -3.19
C LEU A 115 -22.07 2.65 -2.60
N SER A 116 -21.61 1.68 -1.81
CA SER A 116 -20.23 1.63 -1.30
C SER A 116 -19.21 1.55 -2.43
N PHE A 117 -19.45 0.79 -3.50
CA PHE A 117 -18.60 0.75 -4.69
C PHE A 117 -18.47 2.15 -5.31
N LEU A 118 -19.59 2.83 -5.58
CA LEU A 118 -19.58 4.18 -6.15
C LEU A 118 -18.88 5.18 -5.22
N LEU A 119 -19.18 5.14 -3.92
CA LEU A 119 -18.58 6.02 -2.92
C LEU A 119 -17.08 5.75 -2.76
N SER A 120 -16.62 4.50 -2.90
CA SER A 120 -15.19 4.17 -2.87
C SER A 120 -14.43 4.79 -4.04
N LEU A 121 -15.04 4.81 -5.24
CA LEU A 121 -14.52 5.48 -6.43
C LEU A 121 -14.57 7.01 -6.35
N LEU A 122 -15.32 7.57 -5.40
CA LEU A 122 -15.31 9.01 -5.11
C LEU A 122 -14.32 9.37 -4.00
N TYR A 123 -14.24 8.54 -2.96
CA TYR A 123 -13.49 8.79 -1.72
C TYR A 123 -11.99 8.54 -1.87
N PHE A 124 -11.58 7.32 -2.26
CA PHE A 124 -10.15 6.96 -2.30
C PHE A 124 -9.35 7.82 -3.28
N PRO A 125 -9.89 8.25 -4.45
CA PRO A 125 -9.11 9.09 -5.35
C PRO A 125 -8.71 10.47 -4.83
N GLN A 126 -9.35 10.93 -3.76
CA GLN A 126 -9.01 12.18 -3.08
C GLN A 126 -7.77 12.03 -2.19
N LEU A 127 -7.39 10.80 -1.86
CA LEU A 127 -6.39 10.45 -0.84
C LEU A 127 -5.19 9.70 -1.43
N PHE A 128 -5.01 9.72 -2.75
CA PHE A 128 -3.94 9.00 -3.46
C PHE A 128 -2.50 9.39 -3.04
N ALA A 129 -2.32 10.58 -2.45
CA ALA A 129 -1.04 11.04 -1.94
C ALA A 129 -0.85 10.77 -0.43
N GLU A 130 -1.85 10.19 0.24
CA GLU A 130 -1.83 9.85 1.67
C GLU A 130 -1.14 8.49 1.87
N CYS A 131 -0.27 8.34 2.87
CA CYS A 131 0.65 7.19 2.97
C CYS A 131 -0.01 5.82 3.19
N THR A 132 -1.21 5.74 3.76
CA THR A 132 -1.93 4.48 3.97
C THR A 132 -2.86 4.12 2.81
N ILE A 133 -3.32 5.11 2.04
CA ILE A 133 -4.21 4.92 0.89
C ILE A 133 -3.46 4.91 -0.45
N SER A 134 -2.27 5.48 -0.52
CA SER A 134 -1.42 5.52 -1.70
C SER A 134 -0.91 4.14 -2.12
N GLY A 135 -0.20 4.08 -3.25
CA GLY A 135 0.35 2.84 -3.77
C GLY A 135 -0.73 1.95 -4.37
N HIS A 136 -0.85 0.70 -3.90
CA HIS A 136 -1.88 -0.22 -4.38
C HIS A 136 -2.85 -0.63 -3.25
N SER A 137 -2.76 -0.03 -2.06
CA SER A 137 -3.45 -0.56 -0.86
C SER A 137 -4.98 -0.60 -1.01
N THR A 138 -5.56 0.38 -1.69
CA THR A 138 -7.02 0.56 -1.80
C THR A 138 -7.61 0.15 -3.15
N ILE A 139 -6.80 -0.15 -4.16
CA ILE A 139 -7.28 -0.33 -5.54
C ILE A 139 -8.23 -1.53 -5.68
N VAL A 140 -8.09 -2.55 -4.84
CA VAL A 140 -8.91 -3.77 -4.87
C VAL A 140 -10.29 -3.56 -4.23
N VAL A 141 -10.42 -2.59 -3.33
CA VAL A 141 -11.67 -2.32 -2.59
C VAL A 141 -12.87 -2.12 -3.52
N PRO A 142 -12.83 -1.21 -4.52
CA PRO A 142 -13.95 -1.05 -5.45
C PRO A 142 -14.27 -2.34 -6.21
N SER A 143 -13.26 -3.11 -6.62
CA SER A 143 -13.46 -4.34 -7.37
C SER A 143 -14.18 -5.43 -6.57
N VAL A 144 -13.80 -5.63 -5.31
CA VAL A 144 -14.49 -6.59 -4.42
C VAL A 144 -15.93 -6.14 -4.14
N LEU A 145 -16.16 -4.85 -3.91
CA LEU A 145 -17.51 -4.31 -3.68
C LEU A 145 -18.42 -4.48 -4.91
N PHE A 146 -17.88 -4.27 -6.12
CA PHE A 146 -18.59 -4.52 -7.37
C PHE A 146 -18.95 -6.00 -7.53
N LEU A 147 -17.99 -6.91 -7.33
CA LEU A 147 -18.24 -8.35 -7.44
C LEU A 147 -19.27 -8.85 -6.41
N LEU A 148 -19.23 -8.33 -5.18
CA LEU A 148 -20.26 -8.63 -4.17
C LEU A 148 -21.63 -8.03 -4.48
N THR A 149 -21.68 -6.88 -5.16
CA THR A 149 -22.96 -6.32 -5.66
C THR A 149 -23.63 -7.28 -6.65
N CYS A 150 -22.85 -8.05 -7.40
CA CYS A 150 -23.35 -9.06 -8.31
C CYS A 150 -23.73 -10.38 -7.63
N ALA A 151 -23.62 -10.53 -6.31
CA ALA A 151 -23.91 -11.80 -5.64
C ALA A 151 -25.41 -11.94 -5.28
N PRO A 152 -26.20 -12.75 -6.01
CA PRO A 152 -27.65 -12.87 -5.76
C PRO A 152 -27.99 -13.50 -4.40
N CYS A 153 -27.12 -14.37 -3.88
CA CYS A 153 -27.27 -15.02 -2.57
C CYS A 153 -27.23 -14.05 -1.37
N LEU A 154 -26.92 -12.77 -1.60
CA LEU A 154 -27.01 -11.72 -0.58
C LEU A 154 -28.41 -11.11 -0.47
N ASP A 155 -29.30 -11.36 -1.43
CA ASP A 155 -30.71 -10.96 -1.35
C ASP A 155 -31.54 -12.14 -0.85
N HIS A 156 -32.22 -11.94 0.28
CA HIS A 156 -33.06 -12.98 0.88
C HIS A 156 -34.24 -13.39 -0.03
N GLU A 157 -34.68 -12.49 -0.92
CA GLU A 157 -35.79 -12.74 -1.86
C GLU A 157 -35.40 -13.68 -3.01
N LEU A 158 -34.11 -13.83 -3.32
CA LEU A 158 -33.64 -14.60 -4.48
C LEU A 158 -33.32 -16.06 -4.15
N GLU A 159 -33.40 -16.48 -2.87
CA GLU A 159 -33.15 -17.85 -2.37
C GLU A 159 -31.93 -18.56 -3.02
N SER A 160 -30.89 -17.80 -3.38
CA SER A 160 -29.69 -18.34 -4.02
C SER A 160 -28.67 -18.79 -2.98
N HIS A 161 -28.07 -19.96 -3.23
CA HIS A 161 -26.93 -20.50 -2.46
C HIS A 161 -25.62 -20.47 -3.25
N SER A 162 -25.57 -19.65 -4.30
CA SER A 162 -24.49 -19.66 -5.27
C SER A 162 -23.18 -19.10 -4.72
N GLU A 163 -22.07 -19.79 -4.98
CA GLU A 163 -20.74 -19.48 -4.47
C GLU A 163 -19.80 -18.86 -5.53
N TRP A 164 -20.24 -18.77 -6.79
CA TRP A 164 -19.40 -18.20 -7.86
C TRP A 164 -18.87 -16.79 -7.57
N PRO A 165 -19.54 -15.91 -6.79
CA PRO A 165 -18.99 -14.58 -6.52
C PRO A 165 -17.64 -14.69 -5.80
N LEU A 166 -17.48 -15.62 -4.86
CA LEU A 166 -16.19 -15.83 -4.18
C LEU A 166 -15.15 -16.41 -5.13
N THR A 167 -15.54 -17.35 -6.02
CA THR A 167 -14.62 -17.90 -7.03
C THR A 167 -14.11 -16.81 -7.97
N LEU A 168 -14.97 -15.91 -8.45
CA LEU A 168 -14.54 -14.79 -9.30
C LEU A 168 -13.65 -13.80 -8.55
N ILE A 169 -13.93 -13.49 -7.28
CA ILE A 169 -13.05 -12.66 -6.45
C ILE A 169 -11.68 -13.35 -6.26
N ARG A 170 -11.65 -14.66 -6.02
CA ARG A 170 -10.39 -15.44 -5.92
C ARG A 170 -9.61 -15.36 -7.21
N ILE A 171 -10.24 -15.55 -8.37
CA ILE A 171 -9.57 -15.44 -9.69
C ILE A 171 -9.03 -14.02 -9.89
N TYR A 172 -9.83 -12.99 -9.60
CA TYR A 172 -9.43 -11.59 -9.67
C TYR A 172 -8.14 -11.35 -8.86
N LEU A 173 -8.15 -11.67 -7.57
CA LEU A 173 -6.99 -11.45 -6.68
C LEU A 173 -5.79 -12.30 -7.08
N SER A 174 -6.02 -13.58 -7.36
CA SER A 174 -4.96 -14.53 -7.72
C SER A 174 -4.22 -14.11 -8.98
N SER A 175 -4.92 -13.55 -9.96
CA SER A 175 -4.30 -13.02 -11.17
C SER A 175 -3.38 -11.83 -10.88
N GLY A 176 -3.77 -10.92 -9.98
CA GLY A 176 -2.94 -9.79 -9.56
C GLY A 176 -1.67 -10.23 -8.84
N TYR A 177 -1.78 -11.17 -7.90
CA TYR A 177 -0.60 -11.74 -7.22
C TYR A 177 0.33 -12.49 -8.19
N PHE A 178 -0.24 -13.33 -9.05
CA PHE A 178 0.52 -14.04 -10.07
C PHE A 178 1.30 -13.05 -10.95
N ALA A 179 0.64 -11.99 -11.43
CA ALA A 179 1.29 -10.96 -12.24
C ALA A 179 2.38 -10.20 -11.46
N SER A 180 2.17 -9.87 -10.18
CA SER A 180 3.20 -9.28 -9.31
C SER A 180 4.44 -10.18 -9.18
N GLY A 181 4.25 -11.49 -8.99
CA GLY A 181 5.32 -12.47 -8.96
C GLY A 181 6.04 -12.62 -10.30
N MET A 182 5.28 -12.60 -11.41
CA MET A 182 5.82 -12.63 -12.76
C MET A 182 6.64 -11.37 -13.09
N CYS A 183 6.21 -10.18 -12.66
CA CYS A 183 6.98 -8.94 -12.80
C CYS A 183 8.36 -9.08 -12.14
N LYS A 184 8.43 -9.63 -10.92
CA LYS A 184 9.71 -9.88 -10.22
C LYS A 184 10.60 -10.86 -10.97
N LEU A 185 10.03 -11.96 -11.47
CA LEU A 185 10.76 -12.97 -12.24
C LEU A 185 11.30 -12.38 -13.56
N LEU A 186 10.45 -11.69 -14.32
CA LEU A 186 10.80 -11.11 -15.61
C LEU A 186 11.81 -9.98 -15.47
N CYS A 187 11.66 -9.10 -14.47
CA CYS A 187 12.70 -8.12 -14.14
C CYS A 187 14.01 -8.82 -13.76
N GLY A 188 13.93 -9.87 -12.97
CA GLY A 188 15.12 -10.65 -12.59
C GLY A 188 15.87 -11.20 -13.81
N ILE A 189 15.15 -11.79 -14.76
CA ILE A 189 15.71 -12.26 -16.04
C ILE A 189 16.26 -11.09 -16.85
N ARG A 190 15.47 -10.03 -17.02
CA ARG A 190 15.80 -8.86 -17.85
C ARG A 190 17.07 -8.14 -17.40
N PHE A 191 17.32 -8.15 -16.10
CA PHE A 191 18.46 -7.48 -15.47
C PHE A 191 19.57 -8.45 -15.04
N GLY A 192 19.44 -9.76 -15.33
CA GLY A 192 20.43 -10.77 -15.00
C GLY A 192 20.67 -10.95 -13.50
N ARG A 193 19.65 -10.69 -12.66
CA ARG A 193 19.74 -10.74 -11.20
C ARG A 193 18.56 -11.48 -10.61
N PHE A 194 18.79 -12.40 -9.69
CA PHE A 194 17.70 -13.12 -9.06
C PHE A 194 16.98 -12.25 -8.03
N TRP A 195 15.67 -12.03 -8.21
CA TRP A 195 14.87 -11.23 -7.28
C TRP A 195 14.84 -11.83 -5.87
N GLY A 196 14.70 -13.16 -5.78
CA GLY A 196 14.75 -13.89 -4.50
C GLY A 196 16.12 -13.91 -3.81
N SER A 197 17.09 -13.13 -4.30
CA SER A 197 18.31 -12.87 -3.55
C SER A 197 17.97 -12.05 -2.30
N GLY A 198 18.56 -12.43 -1.17
CA GLY A 198 18.32 -11.75 0.10
C GLY A 198 18.75 -10.30 0.13
N THR A 199 19.64 -9.89 -0.78
CA THR A 199 20.05 -8.50 -0.97
C THR A 199 18.92 -7.62 -1.50
N THR A 200 18.01 -8.16 -2.32
CA THR A 200 16.83 -7.43 -2.83
C THR A 200 15.90 -7.05 -1.69
N LEU A 201 15.47 -8.03 -0.91
CA LEU A 201 14.61 -7.76 0.24
C LEU A 201 15.33 -6.88 1.27
N GLY A 202 16.62 -7.12 1.52
CA GLY A 202 17.43 -6.26 2.38
C GLY A 202 17.44 -4.80 1.91
N SER A 203 17.55 -4.55 0.60
CA SER A 203 17.48 -3.20 0.03
C SER A 203 16.12 -2.55 0.24
N TYR A 204 15.01 -3.26 0.02
CA TYR A 204 13.68 -2.69 0.23
C TYR A 204 13.38 -2.39 1.72
N ILE A 205 13.87 -3.24 2.63
CA ILE A 205 13.78 -2.97 4.07
C ILE A 205 14.62 -1.72 4.40
N PHE A 206 15.84 -1.63 3.87
CA PHE A 206 16.72 -0.48 4.09
C PHE A 206 16.10 0.82 3.56
N ASP A 207 15.51 0.81 2.36
CA ASP A 207 14.77 1.96 1.78
C ASP A 207 13.63 2.39 2.72
N GLY A 208 12.86 1.43 3.25
CA GLY A 208 11.78 1.70 4.22
C GLY A 208 12.27 2.26 5.56
N MET A 209 13.51 1.97 5.98
CA MET A 209 14.10 2.50 7.21
C MET A 209 14.43 3.99 7.13
N TRP A 210 14.56 4.56 5.93
CA TRP A 210 14.75 5.99 5.72
C TRP A 210 13.43 6.77 5.75
N SER A 211 12.44 6.30 5.00
CA SER A 211 11.17 7.02 4.81
C SER A 211 10.14 6.74 5.89
N ARG A 212 10.23 5.57 6.53
CA ARG A 212 9.30 5.09 7.58
C ARG A 212 10.07 4.47 8.75
N PRO A 213 10.90 5.27 9.44
CA PRO A 213 11.69 4.79 10.56
C PRO A 213 10.77 4.16 11.62
N ALA A 214 11.15 2.96 12.06
CA ALA A 214 10.36 2.16 12.98
C ALA A 214 10.78 2.38 14.44
N GLY A 215 9.90 2.01 15.38
CA GLY A 215 10.26 1.93 16.79
C GLY A 215 11.33 0.87 17.09
N PRO A 216 11.92 0.85 18.29
CA PRO A 216 13.11 0.05 18.61
C PRO A 216 12.98 -1.45 18.32
N ILE A 217 11.82 -2.04 18.61
CA ILE A 217 11.57 -3.49 18.44
C ILE A 217 11.56 -3.86 16.95
N VAL A 218 10.77 -3.12 16.16
CA VAL A 218 10.67 -3.35 14.71
C VAL A 218 12.01 -3.05 14.03
N ARG A 219 12.70 -2.02 14.48
CA ARG A 219 14.05 -1.68 14.03
C ARG A 219 15.03 -2.83 14.26
N ALA A 220 15.05 -3.42 15.46
CA ALA A 220 15.91 -4.57 15.76
C ALA A 220 15.60 -5.78 14.84
N LEU A 221 14.32 -5.99 14.50
CA LEU A 221 13.92 -7.02 13.55
C LEU A 221 14.40 -6.70 12.12
N GLN A 222 14.22 -5.46 11.65
CA GLN A 222 14.73 -5.01 10.34
C GLN A 222 16.24 -5.22 10.23
N GLU A 223 16.99 -4.82 11.26
CA GLU A 223 18.45 -5.01 11.33
C GLU A 223 18.83 -6.49 11.35
N PHE A 224 18.13 -7.32 12.12
CA PHE A 224 18.37 -8.76 12.16
C PHE A 224 18.26 -9.39 10.75
N ILE A 225 17.24 -9.01 9.99
CA ILE A 225 17.00 -9.53 8.64
C ILE A 225 18.07 -9.01 7.68
N ILE A 226 18.36 -7.70 7.67
CA ILE A 226 19.40 -7.11 6.82
C ILE A 226 20.77 -7.76 7.11
N LEU A 227 21.15 -7.92 8.38
CA LEU A 227 22.42 -8.53 8.79
C LEU A 227 22.51 -10.04 8.53
N ARG A 228 21.42 -10.68 8.09
CA ARG A 228 21.38 -12.10 7.71
C ARG A 228 20.77 -12.29 6.33
N PRO A 229 21.50 -11.96 5.25
CA PRO A 229 21.00 -12.06 3.88
C PRO A 229 20.49 -13.45 3.50
N ARG A 230 20.98 -14.53 4.11
CA ARG A 230 20.41 -15.88 3.92
C ARG A 230 18.97 -16.01 4.39
N VAL A 231 18.62 -15.40 5.52
CA VAL A 231 17.23 -15.34 6.01
C VAL A 231 16.41 -14.51 5.03
N SER A 232 16.92 -13.36 4.60
CA SER A 232 16.27 -12.53 3.58
C SER A 232 16.06 -13.28 2.27
N SER A 233 16.99 -14.13 1.83
CA SER A 233 16.83 -14.94 0.61
C SER A 233 15.69 -15.94 0.74
N ILE A 234 15.57 -16.60 1.91
CA ILE A 234 14.47 -17.54 2.17
C ILE A 234 13.13 -16.79 2.12
N LEU A 235 13.05 -15.63 2.78
CA LEU A 235 11.84 -14.80 2.79
C LEU A 235 11.49 -14.27 1.40
N ALA A 236 12.47 -13.75 0.65
CA ALA A 236 12.28 -13.22 -0.69
C ALA A 236 11.87 -14.32 -1.69
N THR A 237 12.53 -15.47 -1.64
CA THR A 237 12.17 -16.63 -2.47
C THR A 237 10.77 -17.13 -2.10
N GLY A 238 10.47 -17.25 -0.79
CA GLY A 238 9.15 -17.63 -0.30
C GLY A 238 8.04 -16.68 -0.76
N ALA A 239 8.28 -15.37 -0.71
CA ALA A 239 7.36 -14.36 -1.23
C ALA A 239 7.10 -14.53 -2.73
N MET A 240 8.16 -14.69 -3.53
CA MET A 240 8.03 -14.89 -4.98
C MET A 240 7.29 -16.19 -5.32
N VAL A 241 7.61 -17.29 -4.62
CA VAL A 241 6.91 -18.58 -4.79
C VAL A 241 5.45 -18.45 -4.40
N LEU A 242 5.14 -17.79 -3.29
CA LEU A 242 3.77 -17.52 -2.84
C LEU A 242 2.99 -16.74 -3.92
N GLU A 243 3.53 -15.61 -4.39
CA GLU A 243 2.89 -14.76 -5.40
C GLU A 243 2.63 -15.52 -6.71
N ILE A 244 3.58 -16.30 -7.21
CA ILE A 244 3.39 -17.11 -8.43
C ILE A 244 2.37 -18.24 -8.18
N ALA A 245 2.41 -18.88 -7.00
CA ALA A 245 1.52 -19.97 -6.65
C ALA A 245 0.07 -19.52 -6.42
N PHE A 246 -0.20 -18.22 -6.23
CA PHE A 246 -1.56 -17.69 -6.03
C PHE A 246 -2.53 -18.11 -7.13
N VAL A 247 -2.06 -18.30 -8.38
CA VAL A 247 -2.91 -18.80 -9.48
C VAL A 247 -3.54 -20.17 -9.20
N LEU A 248 -2.97 -20.96 -8.29
CA LEU A 248 -3.50 -22.26 -7.88
C LEU A 248 -4.57 -22.14 -6.80
N ALA A 249 -4.64 -21.02 -6.08
CA ALA A 249 -5.59 -20.80 -4.98
C ALA A 249 -7.07 -21.04 -5.37
N PRO A 250 -7.55 -20.64 -6.58
CA PRO A 250 -8.92 -20.91 -6.98
C PRO A 250 -9.22 -22.37 -7.34
N THR A 251 -8.21 -23.25 -7.41
CA THR A 251 -8.39 -24.64 -7.93
C THR A 251 -8.57 -25.68 -6.82
N ASN A 252 -8.18 -25.38 -5.59
CA ASN A 252 -8.26 -26.30 -4.47
C ASN A 252 -8.40 -25.54 -3.15
N ASP A 253 -9.30 -26.01 -2.29
CA ASP A 253 -9.63 -25.40 -1.01
C ASP A 253 -8.49 -25.36 0.00
N ASN A 254 -7.75 -26.46 0.14
CA ASN A 254 -6.60 -26.50 1.05
C ASN A 254 -5.50 -25.55 0.58
N ILE A 255 -5.28 -25.47 -0.73
CA ILE A 255 -4.34 -24.53 -1.33
C ILE A 255 -4.82 -23.09 -1.11
N SER A 256 -6.12 -22.83 -1.32
CA SER A 256 -6.76 -21.54 -1.06
C SER A 256 -6.49 -21.07 0.36
N VAL A 257 -6.80 -21.88 1.37
CA VAL A 257 -6.57 -21.53 2.78
C VAL A 257 -5.10 -21.29 3.07
N PHE A 258 -4.23 -22.19 2.61
CA PHE A 258 -2.78 -22.06 2.82
C PHE A 258 -2.28 -20.74 2.24
N ILE A 259 -2.65 -20.41 1.00
CA ILE A 259 -2.26 -19.18 0.32
C ILE A 259 -2.87 -17.96 0.98
N GLY A 260 -4.13 -18.01 1.42
CA GLY A 260 -4.80 -16.93 2.16
C GLY A 260 -4.08 -16.56 3.45
N VAL A 261 -3.72 -17.57 4.26
CA VAL A 261 -2.99 -17.35 5.53
C VAL A 261 -1.61 -16.78 5.25
N ASN A 262 -0.87 -17.36 4.31
CA ASN A 262 0.45 -16.85 3.94
C ASN A 262 0.38 -15.44 3.34
N GLY A 263 -0.67 -15.11 2.59
CA GLY A 263 -0.92 -13.77 2.06
C GLY A 263 -1.13 -12.73 3.16
N LEU A 264 -1.89 -13.07 4.22
CA LEU A 264 -2.05 -12.18 5.38
C LEU A 264 -0.72 -11.98 6.13
N ILE A 265 0.04 -13.06 6.35
CA ILE A 265 1.37 -13.01 6.99
C ILE A 265 2.33 -12.15 6.14
N PHE A 266 2.28 -12.31 4.82
CA PHE A 266 3.09 -11.56 3.88
C PHE A 266 2.84 -10.04 3.99
N HIS A 267 1.58 -9.60 3.98
CA HIS A 267 1.24 -8.18 4.12
C HIS A 267 1.55 -7.62 5.51
N ALA A 268 1.32 -8.39 6.57
CA ALA A 268 1.78 -8.02 7.91
C ALA A 268 3.31 -7.87 7.94
N GLY A 269 4.04 -8.76 7.26
CA GLY A 269 5.49 -8.67 7.08
C GLY A 269 5.91 -7.39 6.36
N ILE A 270 5.23 -7.01 5.28
CA ILE A 270 5.48 -5.74 4.56
C ILE A 270 5.25 -4.54 5.47
N LEU A 271 4.14 -4.50 6.21
CA LEU A 271 3.85 -3.42 7.16
C LEU A 271 4.94 -3.30 8.23
N VAL A 272 5.33 -4.42 8.83
CA VAL A 272 6.36 -4.44 9.88
C VAL A 272 7.71 -4.04 9.31
N LEU A 273 8.16 -4.67 8.23
CA LEU A 273 9.53 -4.54 7.73
C LEU A 273 9.76 -3.33 6.83
N GLN A 274 8.74 -2.84 6.13
CA GLN A 274 8.86 -1.74 5.15
C GLN A 274 7.97 -0.53 5.49
N GLY A 275 7.05 -0.68 6.45
CA GLY A 275 6.16 0.40 6.88
C GLY A 275 5.01 0.68 5.91
N LEU A 276 4.76 -0.20 4.95
CA LEU A 276 3.70 -0.04 3.94
C LEU A 276 2.43 -0.77 4.38
N ASP A 277 1.32 -0.02 4.47
CA ASP A 277 0.07 -0.55 4.99
C ASP A 277 -0.82 -1.18 3.91
N PHE A 278 -0.62 -2.47 3.69
CA PHE A 278 -1.56 -3.33 2.97
C PHE A 278 -2.51 -4.08 3.92
N VAL A 279 -2.40 -3.89 5.23
CA VAL A 279 -3.23 -4.58 6.23
C VAL A 279 -4.60 -3.94 6.33
N SER A 280 -4.67 -2.62 6.27
CA SER A 280 -5.91 -1.86 6.40
C SER A 280 -6.94 -2.14 5.30
N TYR A 281 -6.52 -2.14 4.04
CA TYR A 281 -7.44 -2.16 2.88
C TYR A 281 -7.27 -3.34 1.94
N TRP A 282 -6.06 -3.87 1.78
CA TRP A 282 -5.80 -4.99 0.87
C TRP A 282 -6.05 -6.35 1.52
N SER A 283 -5.52 -6.55 2.73
CA SER A 283 -5.63 -7.82 3.48
C SER A 283 -7.06 -8.30 3.74
N PRO A 284 -8.09 -7.45 3.96
CA PRO A 284 -9.47 -7.91 4.09
C PRO A 284 -9.97 -8.67 2.86
N CYS A 285 -9.46 -8.33 1.67
CA CYS A 285 -9.81 -9.02 0.44
C CYS A 285 -9.33 -10.49 0.46
N LEU A 286 -8.24 -10.79 1.18
CA LEU A 286 -7.72 -12.14 1.32
C LEU A 286 -8.60 -13.06 2.17
N LEU A 287 -9.57 -12.50 2.92
CA LEU A 287 -10.52 -13.32 3.67
C LEU A 287 -11.34 -14.24 2.74
N VAL A 288 -11.45 -13.93 1.45
CA VAL A 288 -12.11 -14.78 0.46
C VAL A 288 -11.45 -16.17 0.35
N PHE A 289 -10.17 -16.27 0.68
CA PHE A 289 -9.42 -17.54 0.66
C PHE A 289 -9.56 -18.33 1.96
N LEU A 290 -10.07 -17.70 3.02
CA LEU A 290 -10.17 -18.27 4.37
C LEU A 290 -11.61 -18.57 4.78
N VAL A 291 -12.54 -17.80 4.23
CA VAL A 291 -13.95 -17.81 4.60
C VAL A 291 -14.74 -18.30 3.40
N GLY A 292 -15.74 -19.15 3.66
CA GLY A 292 -16.60 -19.63 2.60
C GLY A 292 -15.83 -20.44 1.55
N ILE A 293 -14.96 -21.33 2.03
CA ILE A 293 -14.29 -22.33 1.21
C ILE A 293 -15.40 -23.10 0.46
N PRO A 294 -15.49 -22.96 -0.87
CA PRO A 294 -16.61 -23.46 -1.62
C PRO A 294 -16.64 -24.98 -1.56
N SER A 295 -17.73 -25.57 -2.04
CA SER A 295 -17.73 -27.00 -2.35
C SER A 295 -16.47 -27.37 -3.15
N SER A 296 -16.02 -28.63 -3.06
CA SER A 296 -14.81 -29.18 -3.71
C SER A 296 -14.72 -29.00 -5.24
N GLU A 297 -15.67 -28.32 -5.85
CA GLU A 297 -15.84 -28.07 -7.27
C GLU A 297 -16.08 -26.56 -7.57
N PRO A 298 -15.05 -25.69 -7.45
CA PRO A 298 -15.19 -24.24 -7.68
C PRO A 298 -15.70 -23.90 -9.08
N TRP A 299 -15.43 -24.75 -10.08
CA TRP A 299 -15.91 -24.59 -11.45
C TRP A 299 -17.39 -24.89 -11.61
N THR A 300 -17.94 -25.83 -10.83
CA THR A 300 -19.38 -26.12 -10.82
C THR A 300 -20.16 -24.89 -10.38
N ALA A 301 -19.67 -24.15 -9.37
CA ALA A 301 -20.28 -22.89 -8.97
C ALA A 301 -20.31 -21.86 -10.11
N VAL A 302 -19.22 -21.71 -10.86
CA VAL A 302 -19.11 -20.79 -12.01
C VAL A 302 -20.10 -21.17 -13.12
N LEU A 303 -20.18 -22.46 -13.46
CA LEU A 303 -21.10 -22.96 -14.48
C LEU A 303 -22.57 -22.75 -14.06
N ASN A 304 -22.90 -23.03 -12.79
CA ASN A 304 -24.23 -22.78 -12.24
C ASN A 304 -24.60 -21.29 -12.28
N GLY A 305 -23.64 -20.41 -11.99
CA GLY A 305 -23.83 -18.95 -12.12
C GLY A 305 -24.15 -18.52 -13.55
N LEU A 306 -23.45 -19.10 -14.52
CA LEU A 306 -23.71 -18.83 -15.94
C LEU A 306 -25.11 -19.32 -16.37
N GLU A 307 -25.50 -20.52 -15.94
CA GLU A 307 -26.76 -21.16 -16.35
C GLU A 307 -27.99 -20.57 -15.67
N HIS A 308 -27.91 -20.28 -14.36
CA HIS A 308 -29.09 -19.95 -13.54
C HIS A 308 -29.13 -18.49 -13.09
N GLU A 309 -28.01 -17.78 -13.12
CA GLU A 309 -27.88 -16.41 -12.58
C GLU A 309 -27.23 -15.46 -13.59
N THR A 310 -27.46 -15.73 -14.88
CA THR A 310 -26.77 -15.11 -16.01
C THR A 310 -26.71 -13.57 -15.94
N GLY A 311 -27.81 -12.93 -15.55
CA GLY A 311 -27.91 -11.47 -15.46
C GLY A 311 -26.95 -10.85 -14.45
N PHE A 312 -26.60 -11.57 -13.39
CA PHE A 312 -25.63 -11.14 -12.38
C PHE A 312 -24.22 -11.65 -12.67
N PHE A 313 -24.12 -12.87 -13.22
CA PHE A 313 -22.87 -13.51 -13.55
C PHE A 313 -22.11 -12.77 -14.66
N ILE A 314 -22.77 -12.39 -15.77
CA ILE A 314 -22.10 -11.80 -16.94
C ILE A 314 -21.31 -10.52 -16.58
N PRO A 315 -21.89 -9.51 -15.89
CA PRO A 315 -21.13 -8.31 -15.52
C PRO A 315 -19.90 -8.62 -14.65
N ALA A 316 -20.05 -9.53 -13.68
CA ALA A 316 -18.96 -9.94 -12.80
C ALA A 316 -17.85 -10.71 -13.54
N ALA A 317 -18.24 -11.60 -14.47
CA ALA A 317 -17.32 -12.36 -15.31
C ALA A 317 -16.52 -11.45 -16.25
N ILE A 318 -17.18 -10.48 -16.91
CA ILE A 318 -16.51 -9.47 -17.75
C ILE A 318 -15.52 -8.68 -16.90
N TYR A 319 -15.93 -8.20 -15.74
CA TYR A 319 -15.07 -7.42 -14.84
C TYR A 319 -13.83 -8.21 -14.38
N THR A 320 -14.02 -9.49 -14.04
CA THR A 320 -12.93 -10.40 -13.67
C THR A 320 -12.01 -10.68 -14.86
N ALA A 321 -12.57 -10.88 -16.05
CA ALA A 321 -11.79 -11.11 -17.27
C ALA A 321 -10.93 -9.90 -17.65
N LEU A 322 -11.43 -8.66 -17.44
CA LEU A 322 -10.63 -7.45 -17.64
C LEU A 322 -9.43 -7.37 -16.69
N GLN A 323 -9.60 -7.76 -15.42
CA GLN A 323 -8.49 -7.89 -14.49
C GLN A 323 -7.50 -8.96 -14.93
N VAL A 324 -7.97 -10.17 -15.27
CA VAL A 324 -7.10 -11.25 -15.75
C VAL A 324 -6.32 -10.80 -16.99
N PHE A 325 -6.99 -10.15 -17.95
CA PHE A 325 -6.36 -9.57 -19.14
C PHE A 325 -5.27 -8.56 -18.76
N THR A 326 -5.56 -7.65 -17.83
CA THR A 326 -4.60 -6.64 -17.35
C THR A 326 -3.39 -7.29 -16.67
N ALA A 327 -3.62 -8.32 -15.86
CA ALA A 327 -2.61 -9.10 -15.17
C ALA A 327 -1.71 -9.88 -16.14
N VAL A 328 -2.28 -10.67 -17.07
CA VAL A 328 -1.49 -11.52 -17.99
C VAL A 328 -0.74 -10.70 -19.05
N THR A 329 -1.27 -9.54 -19.43
CA THR A 329 -0.57 -8.61 -20.34
C THR A 329 0.46 -7.74 -19.62
N LEU A 330 0.54 -7.83 -18.29
CA LEU A 330 1.39 -7.02 -17.42
C LEU A 330 1.23 -5.53 -17.75
N ARG A 331 -0.02 -5.07 -17.91
CA ARG A 331 -0.31 -3.77 -18.52
C ARG A 331 0.39 -2.60 -17.85
N ASP A 332 0.38 -2.51 -16.52
CA ASP A 332 1.00 -1.43 -15.76
C ASP A 332 2.54 -1.37 -15.94
N PHE A 333 3.14 -2.47 -16.44
CA PHE A 333 4.56 -2.51 -16.75
C PHE A 333 4.90 -1.77 -18.06
N TRP A 334 3.96 -1.67 -18.99
CA TRP A 334 4.19 -1.19 -20.36
C TRP A 334 3.42 0.08 -20.73
N LEU A 335 2.22 0.26 -20.17
CA LEU A 335 1.24 1.28 -20.55
C LEU A 335 0.80 2.11 -19.34
N ASP A 336 -0.06 3.11 -19.59
CA ASP A 336 -0.71 3.86 -18.53
C ASP A 336 -1.60 2.96 -17.66
N ASP A 337 -1.64 3.29 -16.37
CA ASP A 337 -2.48 2.66 -15.35
C ASP A 337 -3.97 2.62 -15.74
N VAL A 338 -4.60 1.46 -15.53
CA VAL A 338 -6.05 1.24 -15.73
C VAL A 338 -6.76 0.90 -14.41
N LEU A 339 -6.28 1.50 -13.32
CA LEU A 339 -6.77 1.25 -11.96
C LEU A 339 -8.29 1.39 -11.87
N PRO A 340 -8.99 0.50 -11.16
CA PRO A 340 -8.46 -0.48 -10.22
C PRO A 340 -7.87 -1.76 -10.82
N PHE A 341 -7.98 -1.99 -12.14
CA PHE A 341 -7.30 -3.13 -12.75
C PHE A 341 -5.80 -2.91 -12.74
N SER A 342 -5.05 -3.92 -12.32
CA SER A 342 -3.61 -3.78 -12.12
C SER A 342 -2.87 -5.11 -12.18
N CYS A 343 -1.66 -5.11 -12.71
CA CYS A 343 -0.70 -6.21 -12.55
C CYS A 343 0.17 -6.09 -11.29
N CYS A 344 -0.04 -5.01 -10.52
CA CYS A 344 0.60 -4.71 -9.25
C CYS A 344 2.12 -4.85 -9.32
N PRO A 345 2.83 -4.04 -10.14
CA PRO A 345 4.28 -4.16 -10.38
C PRO A 345 5.12 -3.64 -9.19
N MET A 346 4.75 -4.01 -7.97
CA MET A 346 5.37 -3.56 -6.73
C MET A 346 6.65 -4.33 -6.47
N PHE A 347 7.69 -3.59 -6.06
CA PHE A 347 8.99 -4.15 -5.69
C PHE A 347 9.62 -5.02 -6.79
N MET A 348 9.38 -4.74 -8.07
CA MET A 348 9.81 -5.62 -9.16
C MET A 348 11.32 -5.65 -9.40
N LEU A 349 12.06 -4.62 -8.97
CA LEU A 349 13.47 -4.45 -9.31
C LEU A 349 14.40 -5.27 -8.40
N PRO A 350 15.29 -6.12 -8.94
CA PRO A 350 16.25 -6.92 -8.16
C PRO A 350 17.44 -6.06 -7.68
N ARG A 351 17.18 -5.26 -6.63
CA ARG A 351 18.13 -4.29 -6.07
C ARG A 351 19.15 -4.92 -5.11
N ASN A 352 20.25 -4.22 -4.89
CA ASN A 352 21.18 -4.46 -3.80
C ASN A 352 21.64 -3.11 -3.24
N ILE A 353 21.78 -3.02 -1.92
CA ILE A 353 22.23 -1.81 -1.23
C ILE A 353 23.57 -1.29 -1.80
N TYR A 354 24.46 -2.21 -2.21
CA TYR A 354 25.81 -1.90 -2.72
C TYR A 354 25.99 -2.15 -4.22
N ASP A 355 24.91 -2.28 -5.00
CA ASP A 355 25.06 -2.33 -6.45
C ASP A 355 25.30 -0.93 -7.05
N ASP A 356 25.63 -0.94 -8.34
CA ASP A 356 25.84 0.23 -9.18
C ASP A 356 24.54 0.92 -9.60
N TRP A 357 23.37 0.40 -9.23
CA TRP A 357 22.09 0.99 -9.65
C TRP A 357 21.77 2.27 -8.88
N PRO A 358 20.88 3.12 -9.42
CA PRO A 358 20.44 4.31 -8.74
C PRO A 358 19.89 4.02 -7.35
N LYS A 359 20.37 4.82 -6.39
CA LYS A 359 19.91 4.83 -5.00
C LYS A 359 19.15 6.12 -4.78
N TRP A 360 17.97 6.01 -4.19
CA TRP A 360 17.15 7.16 -3.90
C TRP A 360 16.46 6.95 -2.57
N PHE A 361 16.76 7.81 -1.61
CA PHE A 361 16.25 7.73 -0.25
C PHE A 361 15.52 9.03 0.08
N THR A 362 14.43 8.88 0.84
CA THR A 362 13.69 10.01 1.39
C THR A 362 13.75 9.95 2.91
N MET A 363 14.00 11.09 3.55
CA MET A 363 13.88 11.30 4.99
C MET A 363 12.78 12.31 5.25
N THR A 364 11.98 12.07 6.28
CA THR A 364 10.97 13.03 6.72
C THR A 364 10.79 12.95 8.23
N ASP A 365 10.52 14.10 8.85
CA ASP A 365 10.16 14.22 10.27
C ASP A 365 8.66 14.02 10.52
N SER A 366 7.92 13.62 9.47
CA SER A 366 6.48 13.42 9.53
C SER A 366 6.10 12.41 10.64
N PRO A 367 5.04 12.71 11.40
CA PRO A 367 4.04 13.71 11.07
C PRO A 367 4.20 14.99 11.88
N ILE A 368 3.42 15.96 11.41
CA ILE A 368 3.07 17.23 12.04
C ILE A 368 2.65 17.09 13.53
N ASN A 369 2.25 15.90 14.00
CA ASN A 369 1.69 15.66 15.34
C ASN A 369 2.30 14.48 16.14
N GLY A 370 3.52 14.02 15.83
CA GLY A 370 4.21 12.97 16.62
C GLY A 370 3.81 11.50 16.38
N SER A 371 3.03 11.18 15.36
CA SER A 371 2.64 9.81 14.96
C SER A 371 3.28 9.28 13.66
N CYS A 372 4.38 8.52 13.73
CA CYS A 372 5.10 7.84 12.62
C CYS A 372 4.39 7.78 11.24
N THR A 373 5.11 8.08 10.13
CA THR A 373 4.67 7.97 8.71
C THR A 373 4.01 6.65 8.29
N ARG A 374 3.97 5.66 9.18
CA ARG A 374 3.21 4.41 9.08
C ARG A 374 1.72 4.56 9.45
N GLN A 375 1.26 5.75 9.82
CA GLN A 375 -0.13 6.02 10.22
C GLN A 375 -0.85 6.93 9.23
N ALA A 376 -2.17 6.77 9.17
CA ALA A 376 -3.03 7.57 8.32
C ALA A 376 -2.91 9.08 8.60
N GLY A 377 -3.03 9.88 7.54
CA GLY A 377 -3.05 11.33 7.56
C GLY A 377 -1.71 12.00 7.22
N ALA A 378 -0.69 11.23 6.86
CA ALA A 378 0.58 11.75 6.38
C ALA A 378 0.67 11.67 4.86
N MET A 379 1.41 12.61 4.24
CA MET A 379 1.74 12.49 2.82
C MET A 379 2.76 11.38 2.61
N GLU A 380 2.57 10.58 1.56
CA GLU A 380 3.46 9.48 1.18
C GLU A 380 4.84 9.99 0.74
N PRO A 381 5.92 9.80 1.53
CA PRO A 381 7.23 10.40 1.23
C PRO A 381 8.01 9.71 0.07
N LEU A 382 7.66 8.48 -0.31
CA LEU A 382 8.46 7.72 -1.29
C LEU A 382 8.21 8.12 -2.74
N TYR A 383 6.98 8.47 -3.10
CA TYR A 383 6.64 8.69 -4.50
C TYR A 383 7.11 10.07 -4.96
N TRP A 384 6.81 11.13 -4.19
CA TRP A 384 6.96 12.50 -4.66
C TRP A 384 8.38 13.01 -4.48
N SER A 385 9.02 13.41 -5.58
CA SER A 385 10.43 13.78 -5.58
C SER A 385 10.81 14.69 -6.76
N PRO A 386 11.77 15.62 -6.59
CA PRO A 386 12.31 16.40 -7.70
C PRO A 386 13.00 15.57 -8.79
N VAL A 387 13.39 14.32 -8.48
CA VAL A 387 14.14 13.47 -9.42
C VAL A 387 13.23 12.63 -10.32
N SER A 388 11.96 12.45 -9.96
CA SER A 388 11.03 11.62 -10.74
C SER A 388 10.20 12.49 -11.68
N PRO A 389 10.21 12.26 -13.00
CA PRO A 389 9.29 12.95 -13.92
C PRO A 389 7.84 12.47 -13.75
N VAL A 390 7.64 11.28 -13.19
CA VAL A 390 6.32 10.65 -13.01
C VAL A 390 5.64 11.16 -11.74
N PHE A 391 6.42 11.30 -10.67
CA PHE A 391 5.97 11.79 -9.37
C PHE A 391 6.68 13.10 -9.01
N TYR A 392 6.72 14.02 -9.96
CA TYR A 392 7.51 15.24 -9.83
C TYR A 392 6.93 16.16 -8.75
N MET A 393 7.82 16.67 -7.91
CA MET A 393 7.55 17.76 -6.97
C MET A 393 8.77 18.68 -6.98
N SER A 394 8.60 19.95 -7.34
CA SER A 394 9.73 20.88 -7.33
C SER A 394 10.17 21.22 -5.91
N VAL A 395 11.39 21.73 -5.74
CA VAL A 395 11.89 22.18 -4.42
C VAL A 395 11.04 23.33 -3.88
N GLU A 396 10.53 24.20 -4.75
CA GLU A 396 9.63 25.30 -4.40
C GLU A 396 8.29 24.77 -3.89
N GLU A 397 7.70 23.77 -4.55
CA GLU A 397 6.48 23.13 -4.06
C GLU A 397 6.73 22.38 -2.75
N ALA A 398 7.89 21.73 -2.60
CA ALA A 398 8.26 21.03 -1.38
C ALA A 398 8.30 21.95 -0.15
N LYS A 399 8.54 23.25 -0.31
CA LYS A 399 8.47 24.25 0.78
C LYS A 399 7.06 24.45 1.33
N LEU A 400 6.03 24.05 0.58
CA LEU A 400 4.63 24.07 1.03
C LEU A 400 4.27 22.85 1.90
N LEU A 401 5.17 21.85 1.97
CA LEU A 401 4.98 20.71 2.85
C LEU A 401 5.12 21.15 4.31
N PRO A 402 4.22 20.70 5.19
CA PRO A 402 4.29 21.03 6.62
C PRO A 402 5.40 20.25 7.33
N GLN A 403 5.82 19.11 6.78
CA GLN A 403 6.97 18.34 7.25
C GLN A 403 8.28 18.81 6.62
N LYS A 404 9.39 18.57 7.31
CA LYS A 404 10.74 18.69 6.75
C LYS A 404 11.04 17.41 5.96
N VAL A 405 11.56 17.59 4.76
CA VAL A 405 11.89 16.49 3.84
C VAL A 405 13.26 16.73 3.23
N ALA A 406 14.04 15.66 3.20
CA ALA A 406 15.27 15.58 2.43
C ALA A 406 15.22 14.37 1.51
N TRP A 407 15.57 14.57 0.25
CA TRP A 407 15.78 13.50 -0.70
C TRP A 407 17.24 13.47 -1.11
N PHE A 408 17.83 12.29 -1.08
CA PHE A 408 19.24 12.14 -1.42
C PHE A 408 19.50 10.80 -2.07
N GLY A 409 20.57 10.74 -2.85
CA GLY A 409 20.86 9.53 -3.58
C GLY A 409 21.97 9.69 -4.61
N SER A 410 22.08 8.67 -5.44
CA SER A 410 22.95 8.62 -6.60
C SER A 410 22.14 8.10 -7.78
N THR A 411 22.33 8.70 -8.93
CA THR A 411 21.66 8.32 -10.18
C THR A 411 22.65 7.76 -11.20
N THR A 412 23.90 7.51 -10.79
CA THR A 412 24.89 6.78 -11.61
C THR A 412 24.44 5.35 -11.86
N GLY A 413 24.93 4.77 -12.95
CA GLY A 413 24.66 3.36 -13.30
C GLY A 413 23.18 3.06 -13.55
N CYS A 414 22.38 4.09 -13.88
CA CYS A 414 20.97 3.93 -14.22
C CYS A 414 20.81 3.09 -15.48
N PRO A 415 20.15 1.91 -15.40
CA PRO A 415 19.86 1.12 -16.59
C PRO A 415 19.06 1.96 -17.61
N PRO A 416 19.30 1.82 -18.92
CA PRO A 416 18.62 2.61 -19.95
C PRO A 416 17.08 2.57 -19.83
N GLU A 417 16.53 1.45 -19.39
CA GLU A 417 15.09 1.22 -19.21
C GLU A 417 14.50 2.02 -18.05
N ILE A 418 15.32 2.33 -17.03
CA ILE A 418 14.93 3.07 -15.83
C ILE A 418 15.24 4.57 -15.99
N ARG A 419 16.16 4.93 -16.89
CA ARG A 419 16.60 6.33 -17.12
C ARG A 419 15.45 7.30 -17.39
N LYS A 420 14.36 6.85 -18.01
CA LYS A 420 13.13 7.63 -18.23
C LYS A 420 12.41 8.07 -16.94
N PHE A 421 12.71 7.44 -15.81
CA PHE A 421 12.17 7.78 -14.49
C PHE A 421 13.09 8.72 -13.69
N VAL A 422 14.15 9.24 -14.31
CA VAL A 422 15.07 10.23 -13.72
C VAL A 422 15.06 11.48 -14.60
N VAL A 423 14.74 12.64 -14.02
CA VAL A 423 14.77 13.91 -14.76
C VAL A 423 16.16 14.17 -15.35
N PRO A 424 16.27 14.70 -16.59
CA PRO A 424 17.53 14.80 -17.32
C PRO A 424 18.68 15.45 -16.54
N GLU A 425 18.39 16.48 -15.76
CA GLU A 425 19.37 17.27 -15.00
C GLU A 425 19.97 16.48 -13.84
N CYS A 426 19.26 15.46 -13.37
CA CYS A 426 19.70 14.58 -12.29
C CYS A 426 20.28 13.26 -12.81
N GLN A 427 20.41 13.03 -14.12
CA GLN A 427 20.94 11.76 -14.64
C GLN A 427 22.46 11.66 -14.43
N ASP A 428 22.94 10.44 -14.16
CA ASP A 428 24.36 10.09 -14.05
C ASP A 428 25.13 10.92 -12.98
N GLN A 429 24.43 11.39 -11.95
CA GLN A 429 25.01 12.19 -10.87
C GLN A 429 25.45 11.29 -9.69
N PRO A 430 26.70 11.39 -9.22
CA PRO A 430 27.22 10.55 -8.13
C PRO A 430 26.56 10.86 -6.79
N PHE A 431 26.09 12.10 -6.62
CA PHE A 431 25.37 12.54 -5.44
C PHE A 431 24.37 13.63 -5.83
N VAL A 432 23.10 13.39 -5.52
CA VAL A 432 22.00 14.34 -5.68
C VAL A 432 21.37 14.56 -4.32
N LEU A 433 21.07 15.81 -3.98
CA LEU A 433 20.49 16.20 -2.69
C LEU A 433 19.51 17.35 -2.89
N PHE A 434 18.29 17.16 -2.40
CA PHE A 434 17.25 18.17 -2.32
C PHE A 434 16.68 18.20 -0.90
N SER A 435 16.26 19.38 -0.45
CA SER A 435 15.54 19.55 0.81
C SER A 435 14.60 20.75 0.74
N ASN A 436 13.53 20.73 1.52
CA ASN A 436 12.64 21.87 1.67
C ASN A 436 13.03 22.83 2.82
N PHE A 437 14.20 22.61 3.41
CA PHE A 437 14.76 23.37 4.50
C PHE A 437 16.29 23.39 4.42
N GLU A 438 16.91 24.31 5.14
CA GLU A 438 18.37 24.40 5.21
C GLU A 438 18.94 23.24 6.04
N LEU A 439 19.89 22.50 5.44
CA LEU A 439 20.54 21.37 6.08
C LEU A 439 21.79 21.84 6.83
N SER A 440 21.99 21.32 8.05
CA SER A 440 23.22 21.53 8.78
C SER A 440 24.40 20.91 8.04
N LYS A 441 25.61 21.46 8.26
CA LYS A 441 26.84 20.90 7.71
C LYS A 441 27.02 19.42 8.13
N GLU A 442 26.77 19.13 9.40
CA GLU A 442 26.84 17.77 9.96
C GLU A 442 25.94 16.78 9.21
N LEU A 443 24.68 17.15 8.95
CA LEU A 443 23.77 16.31 8.20
C LEU A 443 24.21 16.14 6.74
N ASN A 444 24.66 17.21 6.09
CA ASN A 444 25.15 17.15 4.70
C ASN A 444 26.35 16.19 4.58
N ASP A 445 27.31 16.31 5.49
CA ASP A 445 28.49 15.45 5.54
C ASP A 445 28.11 13.98 5.81
N ALA A 446 27.15 13.74 6.72
CA ALA A 446 26.64 12.39 7.00
C ALA A 446 25.94 11.76 5.79
N LEU A 447 25.10 12.52 5.06
CA LEU A 447 24.42 12.04 3.85
C LEU A 447 25.42 11.69 2.74
N ARG A 448 26.47 12.51 2.56
CA ARG A 448 27.55 12.21 1.61
C ARG A 448 28.32 10.96 2.00
N LEU A 449 28.58 10.76 3.29
CA LEU A 449 29.26 9.58 3.79
C LEU A 449 28.45 8.30 3.55
N VAL A 450 27.13 8.34 3.80
CA VAL A 450 26.22 7.23 3.46
C VAL A 450 26.29 6.92 1.97
N MET A 451 26.21 7.95 1.13
CA MET A 451 26.24 7.78 -0.32
C MET A 451 27.57 7.23 -0.82
N ALA A 452 28.69 7.67 -0.26
CA ALA A 452 30.00 7.10 -0.56
C ALA A 452 30.07 5.61 -0.19
N GLU A 453 29.56 5.22 1.00
CA GLU A 453 29.56 3.82 1.43
C GLU A 453 28.73 2.92 0.50
N VAL A 454 27.52 3.36 0.10
CA VAL A 454 26.64 2.53 -0.75
C VAL A 454 27.02 2.52 -2.22
N THR A 455 27.70 3.56 -2.73
CA THR A 455 28.10 3.65 -4.16
C THR A 455 29.50 3.15 -4.45
N CYS A 456 30.44 3.21 -3.48
CA CYS A 456 31.78 2.62 -3.64
C CYS A 456 31.81 1.12 -3.30
N GLY A 457 30.68 0.56 -2.86
CA GLY A 457 30.56 -0.85 -2.53
C GLY A 457 30.61 -1.76 -3.75
N ARG A 458 30.98 -3.00 -3.51
CA ARG A 458 30.80 -4.09 -4.47
C ARG A 458 29.53 -4.86 -4.09
N PRO A 459 28.81 -5.48 -5.04
CA PRO A 459 27.58 -6.20 -4.72
C PRO A 459 27.72 -7.31 -3.64
N ASP A 460 28.91 -7.92 -3.51
CA ASP A 460 29.23 -8.91 -2.46
C ASP A 460 29.23 -8.30 -1.05
N HIS A 461 29.37 -6.98 -0.90
CA HIS A 461 29.26 -6.30 0.39
C HIS A 461 27.84 -6.43 0.99
N GLY A 462 26.82 -6.64 0.15
CA GLY A 462 25.47 -6.98 0.60
C GLY A 462 25.38 -8.33 1.35
N TRP A 463 26.46 -9.11 1.37
CA TRP A 463 26.62 -10.35 2.13
C TRP A 463 27.58 -10.22 3.32
N ASP A 464 28.30 -9.10 3.43
CA ASP A 464 29.23 -8.85 4.53
C ASP A 464 28.50 -8.23 5.73
N ARG A 465 28.33 -9.02 6.78
CA ARG A 465 27.68 -8.62 8.01
C ARG A 465 28.35 -7.42 8.69
N SER A 466 29.68 -7.31 8.63
CA SER A 466 30.41 -6.22 9.27
C SER A 466 30.15 -4.91 8.54
N ARG A 467 30.16 -4.93 7.21
CA ARG A 467 29.83 -3.77 6.37
C ARG A 467 28.40 -3.32 6.57
N LEU A 468 27.44 -4.23 6.49
CA LEU A 468 26.03 -3.94 6.74
C LEU A 468 25.80 -3.36 8.14
N LYS A 469 26.49 -3.87 9.16
CA LYS A 469 26.41 -3.31 10.53
C LYS A 469 26.96 -1.89 10.59
N GLY A 470 28.09 -1.62 9.93
CA GLY A 470 28.65 -0.28 9.80
C GLY A 470 27.69 0.68 9.11
N LEU A 471 27.09 0.26 8.00
CA LEU A 471 26.10 1.05 7.26
C LEU A 471 24.84 1.32 8.08
N LEU A 472 24.34 0.35 8.84
CA LEU A 472 23.16 0.54 9.72
C LEU A 472 23.45 1.52 10.85
N LEU A 473 24.66 1.49 11.43
CA LEU A 473 25.09 2.48 12.43
C LEU A 473 25.17 3.88 11.82
N LEU A 474 25.78 3.99 10.64
CA LEU A 474 25.89 5.25 9.91
C LEU A 474 24.49 5.80 9.59
N GLN A 475 23.58 4.95 9.11
CA GLN A 475 22.18 5.32 8.84
C GLN A 475 21.47 5.85 10.09
N GLN A 476 21.68 5.23 11.25
CA GLN A 476 21.09 5.69 12.52
C GLN A 476 21.63 7.06 12.93
N GLN A 477 22.95 7.27 12.80
CA GLN A 477 23.59 8.56 13.09
C GLN A 477 23.06 9.66 12.15
N THR A 478 22.91 9.36 10.86
CA THR A 478 22.33 10.29 9.88
C THR A 478 20.87 10.62 10.21
N LEU A 479 20.06 9.64 10.60
CA LEU A 479 18.67 9.89 11.04
C LEU A 479 18.62 10.80 12.27
N GLN A 480 19.51 10.61 13.23
CA GLN A 480 19.59 11.46 14.41
C GLN A 480 19.96 12.90 14.01
N ALA A 481 21.00 13.08 13.21
CA ALA A 481 21.40 14.39 12.69
C ALA A 481 20.28 15.09 11.90
N PHE A 482 19.48 14.31 11.14
CA PHE A 482 18.30 14.82 10.44
C PHE A 482 17.23 15.33 11.41
N ASN A 483 16.89 14.53 12.44
CA ASN A 483 15.88 14.92 13.43
C ASN A 483 16.29 16.20 14.17
N ASP A 484 17.57 16.30 14.56
CA ASP A 484 18.09 17.49 15.24
C ASP A 484 18.06 18.73 14.34
N CYS A 485 18.41 18.57 13.07
CA CYS A 485 18.36 19.64 12.06
C CYS A 485 16.93 20.08 11.74
N ALA A 486 16.01 19.14 11.54
CA ALA A 486 14.60 19.41 11.28
C ALA A 486 13.94 20.13 12.47
N ALA A 487 14.21 19.68 13.70
CA ALA A 487 13.74 20.32 14.92
C ALA A 487 14.28 21.76 15.06
N ALA A 488 15.54 22.00 14.69
CA ALA A 488 16.11 23.36 14.66
C ALA A 488 15.41 24.25 13.64
N SER A 489 15.12 23.72 12.44
CA SER A 489 14.38 24.46 11.41
C SER A 489 12.96 24.83 11.86
N HIS A 490 12.22 23.93 12.50
CA HIS A 490 10.90 24.24 13.05
C HIS A 490 10.94 25.36 14.10
N ARG A 491 11.96 25.37 14.97
CA ARG A 491 12.13 26.46 15.95
C ARG A 491 12.40 27.80 15.26
N ALA A 492 13.18 27.80 14.18
CA ALA A 492 13.44 29.02 13.41
C ALA A 492 12.17 29.55 12.72
N ASP A 493 11.38 28.66 12.10
CA ASP A 493 10.11 29.04 11.45
C ASP A 493 9.08 29.57 12.46
N ALA A 494 9.01 28.96 13.65
CA ALA A 494 8.15 29.41 14.74
C ALA A 494 8.58 30.80 15.26
N ALA A 495 9.89 31.08 15.33
CA ALA A 495 10.39 32.39 15.73
C ALA A 495 10.11 33.47 14.67
N ALA A 496 10.16 33.13 13.39
CA ALA A 496 9.89 34.07 12.29
C ALA A 496 8.41 34.46 12.15
N THR A 497 7.49 33.63 12.66
CA THR A 497 6.04 33.85 12.59
C THR A 497 5.47 34.58 13.82
N GLN A 498 6.25 34.72 14.90
CA GLN A 498 5.82 35.51 16.05
C GLN A 498 5.71 36.98 15.64
N PRO A 499 4.53 37.63 15.80
CA PRO A 499 4.38 39.03 15.47
C PRO A 499 5.36 39.83 16.32
N VAL A 500 6.16 40.68 15.67
CA VAL A 500 7.05 41.61 16.37
C VAL A 500 6.17 42.47 17.26
N GLU A 501 6.12 42.17 18.55
CA GLU A 501 5.46 43.02 19.53
C GLU A 501 6.20 44.35 19.50
N HIS A 502 5.64 45.33 18.78
CA HIS A 502 6.08 46.70 18.85
C HIS A 502 5.90 47.15 20.29
N LYS A 503 6.99 47.11 21.07
CA LYS A 503 7.08 47.78 22.37
C LYS A 503 6.67 49.22 22.15
N LYS A 504 5.46 49.57 22.57
CA LYS A 504 5.03 50.96 22.70
C LYS A 504 5.99 51.61 23.70
N THR A 505 6.95 52.37 23.18
CA THR A 505 7.73 53.31 23.98
C THR A 505 6.76 54.39 24.46
N SER A 506 6.38 54.30 25.74
CA SER A 506 5.67 55.35 26.47
C SER A 506 6.62 56.46 26.88
#